data_AF-C9D760-F1
#
_entry.id   AF-C9D760-F1
#
_cell.length_a   1.000
_cell.length_b   1.000
_cell.length_c   1.000
_cell.angle_alpha   90.00
_cell.angle_beta   90.00
_cell.angle_gamma   90.00
#
_symmetry.space_group_name_H-M   'P 1'
#
loop_
_entity.id
_entity.type
_entity.pdbx_description
1 polymer ?
#
loop_
_entity_poly.entity_id
_entity_poly.type
_entity_poly.pdbx_seq_one_letter_code
_entity_poly.pdbx_strand_id
1 'polypeptide(L)'
;SMGWNFGNTMDVPGINTVAAEIAWGNPITSKGLIDTIKAAGFNTLRIPTTWEAHLGPAPDYKIDPLWLIRVQKIVDFGMANEMYVILNAHHDEWYMPYYDNKDKALDMMNKVWNQIANHFKDYD
;
A
#
# COMPACT_ATOMS: atom_id res chain seq x y z
N SER A 1 18.86 -8.42 9.07
CA SER A 1 17.71 -9.03 8.36
C SER A 1 17.75 -8.59 6.90
N MET A 2 17.29 -9.42 5.96
CA MET A 2 17.15 -9.05 4.55
C MET A 2 15.70 -8.64 4.27
N GLY A 3 15.51 -7.59 3.47
CA GLY A 3 14.20 -7.08 3.07
C GLY A 3 13.92 -7.28 1.58
N TRP A 4 12.67 -7.60 1.24
CA TRP A 4 12.18 -7.69 -0.13
C TRP A 4 11.21 -6.55 -0.41
N ASN A 5 11.36 -5.87 -1.54
CA ASN A 5 10.45 -4.82 -2.00
C ASN A 5 9.55 -5.35 -3.12
N PHE A 6 8.22 -5.25 -2.95
CA PHE A 6 7.25 -5.49 -4.01
C PHE A 6 7.05 -4.24 -4.89
N GLY A 7 8.11 -3.82 -5.57
CA GLY A 7 8.02 -2.71 -6.52
C GLY A 7 7.16 -3.06 -7.74
N ASN A 8 6.60 -2.04 -8.39
CA ASN A 8 5.75 -2.14 -9.58
C ASN A 8 4.55 -3.09 -9.39
N THR A 9 4.03 -3.16 -8.18
CA THR A 9 2.90 -3.98 -7.76
C THR A 9 1.78 -3.05 -7.26
N MET A 10 1.67 -2.82 -5.95
CA MET A 10 0.62 -1.95 -5.39
C MET A 10 0.91 -0.44 -5.57
N ASP A 11 2.07 -0.10 -6.11
CA ASP A 11 2.52 1.27 -6.35
C ASP A 11 2.13 1.82 -7.73
N VAL A 12 1.52 1.03 -8.62
CA VAL A 12 1.16 1.52 -9.96
C VAL A 12 0.12 2.66 -9.87
N PRO A 13 0.44 3.88 -10.35
CA PRO A 13 -0.46 5.03 -10.26
C PRO A 13 -1.53 5.02 -11.37
N GLY A 14 -2.59 5.81 -11.17
CA GLY A 14 -3.53 6.20 -12.23
C GLY A 14 -4.58 5.15 -12.63
N ILE A 15 -4.62 3.97 -12.01
CA ILE A 15 -5.60 2.92 -12.29
C ILE A 15 -6.50 2.71 -11.08
N ASN A 16 -7.77 3.09 -11.17
CA ASN A 16 -8.73 2.98 -10.07
C ASN A 16 -9.42 1.59 -10.01
N THR A 17 -8.64 0.52 -10.05
CA THR A 17 -9.12 -0.84 -9.78
C THR A 17 -7.99 -1.68 -9.19
N VAL A 18 -8.33 -2.84 -8.59
CA VAL A 18 -7.31 -3.80 -8.14
C VAL A 18 -6.41 -4.34 -9.27
N ALA A 19 -6.77 -4.13 -10.54
CA ALA A 19 -5.90 -4.46 -11.67
C ALA A 19 -4.66 -3.57 -11.77
N ALA A 20 -4.61 -2.44 -11.03
CA ALA A 20 -3.40 -1.63 -10.89
C ALA A 20 -2.19 -2.49 -10.48
N GLU A 21 -2.41 -3.48 -9.59
CA GLU A 21 -1.39 -4.39 -9.09
C GLU A 21 -0.52 -5.04 -10.19
N ILE A 22 -1.13 -5.37 -11.33
CA ILE A 22 -0.48 -6.10 -12.43
C ILE A 22 -0.16 -5.23 -13.64
N ALA A 23 -0.51 -3.94 -13.58
CA ALA A 23 -0.49 -3.08 -14.76
C ALA A 23 0.92 -2.71 -15.24
N TRP A 24 1.94 -2.87 -14.40
CA TRP A 24 3.35 -2.74 -14.79
C TRP A 24 4.07 -4.09 -14.99
N GLY A 25 3.31 -5.16 -15.28
CA GLY A 25 3.84 -6.43 -15.76
C GLY A 25 4.16 -7.46 -14.69
N ASN A 26 3.97 -7.14 -13.41
CA ASN A 26 4.09 -8.11 -12.33
C ASN A 26 2.86 -9.04 -12.25
N PRO A 27 3.04 -10.28 -11.78
CA PRO A 27 1.92 -11.18 -11.52
C PRO A 27 1.13 -10.73 -10.29
N ILE A 28 -0.10 -11.25 -10.17
CA ILE A 28 -0.90 -11.11 -8.95
C ILE A 28 -0.12 -11.70 -7.76
N THR A 29 0.05 -10.91 -6.71
CA THR A 29 0.72 -11.35 -5.48
C THR A 29 -0.07 -12.47 -4.82
N SER A 30 0.56 -13.62 -4.69
CA SER A 30 -0.01 -14.82 -4.06
C SER A 30 0.73 -15.17 -2.77
N LYS A 31 0.08 -15.93 -1.90
CA LYS A 31 0.72 -16.45 -0.68
C LYS A 31 1.97 -17.26 -1.01
N GLY A 32 1.91 -18.15 -2.01
CA GLY A 32 3.04 -18.99 -2.40
C GLY A 32 4.28 -18.20 -2.88
N LEU A 33 4.08 -17.03 -3.48
CA LEU A 33 5.18 -16.13 -3.82
C LEU A 33 5.87 -15.59 -2.55
N ILE A 34 5.10 -15.17 -1.54
CA ILE A 34 5.66 -14.67 -0.27
C ILE A 34 6.29 -15.81 0.55
N ASP A 35 5.69 -17.00 0.54
CA ASP A 35 6.27 -18.20 1.16
C ASP A 35 7.64 -18.51 0.55
N THR A 36 7.78 -18.37 -0.77
CA THR A 36 9.06 -18.56 -1.49
C THR A 36 10.10 -17.50 -1.07
N ILE A 37 9.68 -16.24 -0.94
CA ILE A 37 10.55 -15.14 -0.49
C ILE A 37 11.03 -15.38 0.96
N LYS A 38 10.14 -15.82 1.85
CA LYS A 38 10.50 -16.21 3.22
C LYS A 38 11.49 -17.38 3.24
N ALA A 39 11.24 -18.42 2.45
CA ALA A 39 12.12 -19.58 2.33
C ALA A 39 13.52 -19.21 1.80
N ALA A 40 13.62 -18.16 0.98
CA ALA A 40 14.90 -17.61 0.52
C ALA A 40 15.67 -16.79 1.60
N GLY A 41 15.12 -16.65 2.80
CA GLY A 41 15.77 -16.01 3.95
C GLY A 41 15.43 -14.53 4.17
N PHE A 42 14.49 -13.98 3.40
CA PHE A 42 13.99 -12.62 3.65
C PHE A 42 13.04 -12.61 4.85
N ASN A 43 13.17 -11.59 5.69
CA ASN A 43 12.39 -11.47 6.93
C ASN A 43 11.61 -10.16 7.01
N THR A 44 11.77 -9.28 6.03
CA THR A 44 11.02 -8.03 5.94
C THR A 44 10.41 -7.91 4.55
N LEU A 45 9.14 -7.56 4.48
CA LEU A 45 8.35 -7.35 3.27
C LEU A 45 7.97 -5.87 3.21
N ARG A 46 8.50 -5.12 2.25
CA ARG A 46 8.04 -3.77 1.95
C ARG A 46 7.02 -3.84 0.81
N ILE A 47 5.86 -3.23 1.02
CA ILE A 47 4.73 -3.14 0.09
C ILE A 47 4.55 -1.66 -0.26
N PRO A 48 5.24 -1.16 -1.29
CA PRO A 48 5.01 0.17 -1.82
C PRO A 48 3.56 0.27 -2.34
N THR A 49 2.79 1.25 -1.86
CA THR A 49 1.38 1.40 -2.25
C THR A 49 1.09 2.83 -2.67
N THR A 50 0.44 3.00 -3.82
CA THR A 50 -0.08 4.28 -4.30
C THR A 50 -1.58 4.30 -4.07
N TRP A 51 -2.09 5.37 -3.47
CA TRP A 51 -3.47 5.47 -2.98
C TRP A 51 -4.32 6.40 -3.84
N GLU A 52 -3.72 7.42 -4.44
CA GLU A 52 -4.39 8.56 -5.07
C GLU A 52 -5.54 8.19 -6.02
N ALA A 53 -5.33 7.24 -6.92
CA ALA A 53 -6.37 6.80 -7.86
C ALA A 53 -7.55 6.08 -7.17
N HIS A 54 -7.33 5.59 -5.95
CA HIS A 54 -8.28 4.83 -5.13
C HIS A 54 -8.92 5.68 -4.03
N LEU A 55 -8.71 6.99 -4.03
CA LEU A 55 -9.36 7.90 -3.10
C LEU A 55 -10.65 8.45 -3.71
N GLY A 56 -11.73 8.44 -2.94
CA GLY A 56 -12.94 9.19 -3.24
C GLY A 56 -12.72 10.71 -3.18
N PRO A 57 -13.76 11.50 -3.53
CA PRO A 57 -13.66 12.96 -3.51
C PRO A 57 -13.44 13.52 -2.09
N ALA A 58 -12.94 14.75 -2.03
CA ALA A 58 -12.93 15.57 -0.82
C ALA A 58 -14.37 15.77 -0.28
N PRO A 59 -14.55 15.98 1.04
CA PRO A 59 -13.50 16.15 2.06
C PRO A 59 -13.04 14.84 2.72
N ASP A 60 -13.69 13.72 2.42
CA ASP A 60 -13.47 12.48 3.17
C ASP A 60 -12.32 11.63 2.60
N TYR A 61 -12.03 11.77 1.30
CA TYR A 61 -10.98 11.00 0.61
C TYR A 61 -11.07 9.50 0.92
N LYS A 62 -12.29 8.97 0.86
CA LYS A 62 -12.57 7.59 1.27
C LYS A 62 -11.78 6.62 0.40
N ILE A 63 -10.98 5.75 1.00
CA ILE A 63 -10.24 4.72 0.27
C ILE A 63 -11.24 3.70 -0.30
N ASP A 64 -11.08 3.32 -1.57
CA ASP A 64 -11.83 2.23 -2.19
C ASP A 64 -11.67 0.95 -1.33
N PRO A 65 -12.76 0.40 -0.78
CA PRO A 65 -12.70 -0.79 0.05
C PRO A 65 -12.09 -2.00 -0.67
N LEU A 66 -12.24 -2.12 -1.99
CA LEU A 66 -11.64 -3.23 -2.74
C LEU A 66 -10.12 -3.11 -2.80
N TRP A 67 -9.61 -1.89 -2.96
CA TRP A 67 -8.18 -1.62 -2.90
C TRP A 67 -7.62 -1.92 -1.51
N LEU A 68 -8.28 -1.43 -0.46
CA LEU A 68 -7.85 -1.63 0.92
C LEU A 68 -7.84 -3.12 1.31
N ILE A 69 -8.88 -3.88 0.96
CA ILE A 69 -8.94 -5.34 1.15
C ILE A 69 -7.79 -6.04 0.39
N ARG A 70 -7.45 -5.56 -0.81
CA ARG A 70 -6.36 -6.15 -1.58
C ARG A 70 -5.00 -5.92 -0.94
N VAL A 71 -4.73 -4.69 -0.48
CA VAL A 71 -3.52 -4.35 0.28
C VAL A 71 -3.44 -5.20 1.55
N GLN A 72 -4.53 -5.28 2.32
CA GLN A 72 -4.62 -6.08 3.55
C GLN A 72 -4.26 -7.55 3.28
N LYS A 73 -4.80 -8.14 2.21
CA LYS A 73 -4.49 -9.53 1.85
C LYS A 73 -2.99 -9.77 1.61
N ILE A 74 -2.26 -8.80 1.08
CA ILE A 74 -0.79 -8.92 0.88
C ILE A 74 -0.04 -8.73 2.20
N VAL A 75 -0.49 -7.79 3.05
CA VAL A 75 0.02 -7.63 4.42
C VAL A 75 -0.13 -8.94 5.19
N ASP A 76 -1.32 -9.56 5.15
CA ASP A 76 -1.63 -10.83 5.82
C ASP A 76 -0.70 -11.96 5.40
N PHE A 77 -0.32 -12.02 4.13
CA PHE A 77 0.64 -13.02 3.65
C PHE A 77 2.02 -12.84 4.30
N GLY A 78 2.46 -11.59 4.50
CA GLY A 78 3.71 -11.30 5.22
C GLY A 78 3.60 -11.66 6.70
N MET A 79 2.52 -11.25 7.37
CA MET A 79 2.27 -11.55 8.78
C MET A 79 2.17 -13.05 9.05
N ALA A 80 1.47 -13.79 8.19
CA ALA A 80 1.36 -15.25 8.28
C ALA A 80 2.70 -15.99 8.07
N ASN A 81 3.73 -15.32 7.52
CA ASN A 81 5.09 -15.82 7.38
C ASN A 81 6.05 -15.29 8.45
N GLU A 82 5.53 -14.65 9.51
CA GLU A 82 6.32 -14.03 10.57
C GLU A 82 7.38 -13.09 9.98
N MET A 83 6.98 -12.31 8.99
CA MET A 83 7.80 -11.26 8.38
C MET A 83 7.40 -9.91 8.96
N TYR A 84 8.36 -9.01 9.11
CA TYR A 84 8.07 -7.60 9.33
C TYR A 84 7.47 -7.00 8.06
N VAL A 85 6.36 -6.28 8.15
CA VAL A 85 5.73 -5.64 6.98
C VAL A 85 5.87 -4.13 7.05
N ILE A 86 6.31 -3.51 5.95
CA ILE A 86 6.39 -2.06 5.79
C ILE A 86 5.39 -1.63 4.72
N LEU A 87 4.37 -0.88 5.12
CA LEU A 87 3.38 -0.25 4.24
C LEU A 87 3.63 1.26 4.18
N ASN A 88 3.48 1.88 3.00
CA ASN A 88 3.66 3.33 2.83
C ASN A 88 2.63 3.93 1.85
N ALA A 89 2.76 5.25 1.63
CA ALA A 89 2.29 5.93 0.42
C ALA A 89 3.50 6.12 -0.53
N HIS A 90 3.35 5.91 -1.84
CA HIS A 90 4.51 5.76 -2.75
C HIS A 90 4.56 6.71 -3.95
N HIS A 91 3.67 6.59 -4.94
CA HIS A 91 3.64 7.49 -6.12
C HIS A 91 2.50 8.51 -6.07
N ASP A 92 1.95 8.73 -4.88
CA ASP A 92 0.95 9.75 -4.67
C ASP A 92 1.51 11.17 -4.80
N GLU A 93 0.77 12.07 -5.47
CA GLU A 93 1.18 13.46 -5.62
C GLU A 93 0.63 14.38 -4.52
N TRP A 94 -0.36 13.92 -3.75
CA TRP A 94 -1.07 14.75 -2.77
C TRP A 94 -0.21 15.29 -1.62
N TYR A 95 0.94 14.67 -1.32
CA TYR A 95 1.87 15.13 -0.27
C TYR A 95 3.09 15.89 -0.80
N MET A 96 3.15 16.24 -2.08
CA MET A 96 4.31 16.93 -2.65
C MET A 96 4.58 18.27 -1.93
N PRO A 97 5.86 18.59 -1.61
CA PRO A 97 6.23 19.68 -0.70
C PRO A 97 6.25 21.05 -1.39
N TYR A 98 5.11 21.46 -1.94
CA TYR A 98 4.91 22.81 -2.50
C TYR A 98 4.32 23.75 -1.45
N TYR A 99 4.73 25.03 -1.46
CA TYR A 99 4.29 26.03 -0.48
C TYR A 99 2.77 26.24 -0.49
N ASP A 100 2.15 26.22 -1.66
CA ASP A 100 0.70 26.37 -1.87
C ASP A 100 -0.08 25.06 -1.64
N ASN A 101 0.60 23.91 -1.59
CA ASN A 101 -0.03 22.61 -1.33
C ASN A 101 -0.08 22.24 0.15
N LYS A 102 0.64 22.95 1.04
CA LYS A 102 0.81 22.57 2.45
C LYS A 102 -0.49 22.18 3.15
N ASP A 103 -1.51 23.04 3.10
CA ASP A 103 -2.74 22.83 3.86
C ASP A 103 -3.58 21.67 3.29
N LYS A 104 -3.64 21.55 1.96
CA LYS A 104 -4.28 20.42 1.28
C LYS A 104 -3.56 19.10 1.56
N ALA A 105 -2.23 19.11 1.49
CA ALA A 105 -1.39 17.95 1.79
C ALA A 105 -1.59 17.48 3.23
N LEU A 106 -1.61 18.40 4.20
CA LEU A 106 -1.85 18.08 5.61
C LEU A 106 -3.24 17.48 5.84
N ASP A 107 -4.28 18.05 5.23
CA ASP A 107 -5.65 17.52 5.34
C ASP A 107 -5.75 16.10 4.75
N MET A 108 -5.31 15.92 3.50
CA MET A 108 -5.31 14.61 2.84
C MET A 108 -4.46 13.59 3.59
N MET A 109 -3.25 13.96 4.02
CA MET A 109 -2.37 13.10 4.82
C MET A 109 -3.08 12.61 6.07
N ASN A 110 -3.71 13.50 6.85
CA ASN A 110 -4.43 13.11 8.05
C ASN A 110 -5.63 12.19 7.73
N LYS A 111 -6.42 12.49 6.70
CA LYS A 111 -7.62 11.70 6.35
C LYS A 111 -7.28 10.31 5.82
N VAL A 112 -6.29 10.22 4.93
CA VAL A 112 -5.86 8.95 4.33
C VAL A 112 -5.17 8.08 5.38
N TRP A 113 -4.20 8.64 6.13
CA TRP A 113 -3.50 7.85 7.14
C TRP A 113 -4.38 7.46 8.33
N ASN A 114 -5.38 8.25 8.71
CA ASN A 114 -6.35 7.80 9.72
C ASN A 114 -7.15 6.58 9.25
N GLN A 115 -7.55 6.51 7.97
CA GLN A 115 -8.24 5.33 7.45
C GLN A 115 -7.33 4.09 7.43
N ILE A 116 -6.08 4.26 6.96
CA ILE A 116 -5.09 3.17 6.94
C ILE A 116 -4.80 2.70 8.38
N ALA A 117 -4.48 3.61 9.29
CA ALA A 117 -4.18 3.28 10.68
C ALA A 117 -5.36 2.58 11.37
N ASN A 118 -6.60 3.05 11.18
CA ASN A 118 -7.78 2.41 11.75
C ASN A 118 -8.03 1.00 11.18
N HIS A 119 -7.72 0.78 9.90
CA HIS A 119 -7.90 -0.52 9.26
C HIS A 119 -6.87 -1.55 9.76
N PHE A 120 -5.63 -1.12 10.00
CA PHE A 120 -4.52 -1.99 10.44
C PHE A 120 -4.23 -1.90 11.95
N LYS A 121 -5.10 -1.27 12.75
CA LYS A 121 -4.84 -0.95 14.17
C LYS A 121 -4.58 -2.16 15.08
N ASP A 122 -5.08 -3.34 14.70
CA ASP A 122 -5.01 -4.57 15.49
C ASP A 122 -3.87 -5.50 15.02
N TYR A 123 -3.01 -5.02 14.11
CA TYR A 123 -1.79 -5.73 13.70
C TYR A 123 -0.65 -5.41 14.68
N ASP A 124 0.05 -6.45 15.13
CA ASP A 124 1.23 -6.38 16.01
C ASP A 124 2.56 -6.32 15.23
#